data_AF-X0XHM0-F1
#
_entry.id   AF-X0XHM0-F1
#
_cell.length_a   1.000
_cell.length_b   1.000
_cell.length_c   1.000
_cell.angle_alpha   90.00
_cell.angle_beta   90.00
_cell.angle_gamma   90.00
#
_symmetry.space_group_name_H-M   'P 1'
#
loop_
_entity.id
_entity.type
_entity.pdbx_description
1 polymer ?
#
loop_
_entity_poly.entity_id
_entity_poly.type
_entity_poly.pdbx_seq_one_letter_code
_entity_poly.pdbx_strand_id
1 'polypeptide(L)'
;MTQEWIGHHPTLTQDEILHMLEHDMEMAARDWSRAEGISHRFKHMRDHILATEMKLAEKKGFSKVGEQEREAKASGFYMNWINESSQAVETVEYYKHRYWTMKSRLDIFLNQQADERARV
;
A
#
# COMPACT_ATOMS: atom_id res chain seq x y z
N MET A 1 -3.39 57.01 -6.95
CA MET A 1 -3.05 56.27 -5.73
C MET A 1 -3.17 54.79 -6.03
N THR A 2 -2.08 54.14 -6.39
CA THR A 2 -2.01 52.69 -6.61
C THR A 2 -1.10 52.13 -5.52
N GLN A 3 -1.71 51.68 -4.41
CA GLN A 3 -1.00 50.86 -3.44
C GLN A 3 -1.04 49.43 -3.94
N GLU A 4 0.10 49.00 -4.46
CA GLU A 4 0.42 47.63 -4.80
C GLU A 4 0.31 46.75 -3.55
N TRP A 5 -0.66 45.84 -3.56
CA TRP A 5 -0.68 44.68 -2.67
C TRP A 5 0.08 43.56 -3.38
N ILE A 6 1.42 43.66 -3.44
CA ILE A 6 2.25 42.52 -3.79
C ILE A 6 2.18 41.59 -2.60
N GLY A 7 1.29 40.60 -2.68
CA GLY A 7 1.24 39.50 -1.73
C GLY A 7 2.58 38.78 -1.75
N HIS A 8 3.44 39.05 -0.77
CA HIS A 8 4.58 38.21 -0.46
C HIS A 8 4.04 36.86 0.02
N HIS A 9 3.81 35.93 -0.91
CA HIS A 9 3.77 34.53 -0.55
C HIS A 9 5.17 34.16 -0.06
N PRO A 10 5.35 33.75 1.21
CA PRO A 10 6.64 33.27 1.66
C PRO A 10 6.99 32.04 0.82
N THR A 11 8.07 32.14 0.06
CA THR A 11 8.63 31.01 -0.69
C THR A 11 9.34 30.12 0.32
N LEU A 12 9.01 28.82 0.33
CA LEU A 12 9.65 27.87 1.23
C LEU A 12 11.16 27.84 0.96
N THR A 13 11.94 27.76 2.04
CA THR A 13 13.38 27.53 1.98
C THR A 13 13.69 26.11 1.49
N GLN A 14 14.93 25.90 1.00
CA GLN A 14 15.37 24.57 0.57
C GLN A 14 15.29 23.53 1.70
N ASP A 15 15.58 23.93 2.95
CA ASP A 15 15.52 23.05 4.12
C ASP A 15 14.06 22.71 4.49
N GLU A 16 13.14 23.68 4.40
CA GLU A 16 11.71 23.42 4.61
C GLU A 16 11.15 22.46 3.55
N ILE A 17 11.57 22.62 2.28
CA ILE A 17 11.17 21.70 1.20
C ILE A 17 11.73 20.30 1.47
N LEU A 18 12.99 20.18 1.89
CA LEU A 18 13.59 18.89 2.24
C LEU A 18 12.81 18.19 3.35
N HIS A 19 12.55 18.89 4.46
CA HIS A 19 11.79 18.34 5.58
C HIS A 19 10.38 17.89 5.19
N MET A 20 9.69 18.65 4.34
CA MET A 20 8.38 18.26 3.82
C MET A 20 8.47 16.98 2.97
N LEU A 21 9.45 16.87 2.08
CA LEU A 21 9.63 15.69 1.23
C LEU A 21 10.01 14.44 2.04
N GLU A 22 10.88 14.58 3.04
CA GLU A 22 11.22 13.50 3.96
C GLU A 22 9.99 13.04 4.74
N HIS A 23 9.20 13.97 5.28
CA HIS A 23 7.97 13.66 6.00
C HIS A 23 6.95 12.94 5.11
N ASP A 24 6.73 13.42 3.89
CA ASP A 24 5.82 12.78 2.92
C ASP A 24 6.28 11.36 2.54
N MET A 25 7.60 11.15 2.41
CA MET A 25 8.18 9.83 2.17
C MET A 25 7.95 8.89 3.36
N GLU A 26 8.17 9.36 4.59
CA GLU A 26 7.92 8.58 5.80
C GLU A 26 6.45 8.17 5.94
N MET A 27 5.54 9.11 5.67
CA MET A 27 4.10 8.84 5.68
C MET A 27 3.72 7.80 4.62
N ALA A 28 4.25 7.93 3.39
CA ALA A 28 4.01 6.95 2.34
C ALA A 28 4.58 5.56 2.68
N ALA A 29 5.74 5.49 3.34
CA ALA A 29 6.33 4.23 3.79
C ALA A 29 5.47 3.55 4.88
N ARG A 30 4.95 4.32 5.83
CA ARG A 30 4.04 3.83 6.88
C ARG A 30 2.74 3.29 6.28
N ASP A 31 2.16 4.02 5.33
CA ASP A 31 0.93 3.60 4.66
C ASP A 31 1.12 2.29 3.88
N TRP A 32 2.24 2.17 3.13
CA TRP A 32 2.58 0.94 2.44
C TRP A 32 2.78 -0.22 3.41
N SER A 33 3.56 -0.03 4.49
CA SER A 33 3.76 -1.06 5.51
C SER A 33 2.44 -1.52 6.16
N ARG A 34 1.52 -0.58 6.44
CA ARG A 34 0.20 -0.90 6.96
C ARG A 34 -0.62 -1.73 5.97
N ALA A 35 -0.57 -1.39 4.68
CA ALA A 35 -1.26 -2.14 3.63
C ALA A 35 -0.70 -3.57 3.48
N GLU A 36 0.63 -3.74 3.50
CA GLU A 36 1.28 -5.06 3.51
C GLU A 36 0.83 -5.90 4.70
N GLY A 37 0.73 -5.29 5.88
CA GLY A 37 0.20 -5.95 7.08
C GLY A 37 -1.25 -6.43 6.91
N ILE A 38 -2.09 -5.69 6.19
CA ILE A 38 -3.46 -6.10 5.85
C ILE A 38 -3.43 -7.28 4.87
N SER A 39 -2.67 -7.20 3.78
CA SER A 39 -2.53 -8.27 2.80
C SER A 39 -2.04 -9.59 3.43
N HIS A 40 -1.07 -9.50 4.33
CA HIS A 40 -0.60 -10.67 5.08
C HIS A 40 -1.70 -11.31 5.93
N ARG A 41 -2.55 -10.51 6.60
CA ARG A 41 -3.71 -11.04 7.34
C ARG A 41 -4.72 -11.75 6.44
N PHE A 42 -4.98 -11.23 5.24
CA PHE A 42 -5.83 -11.90 4.26
C PHE A 42 -5.27 -13.26 3.85
N LYS A 43 -3.95 -13.40 3.70
CA LYS A 43 -3.33 -14.70 3.42
C LYS A 43 -3.59 -15.72 4.54
N HIS A 44 -3.45 -15.32 5.80
CA HIS A 44 -3.75 -16.21 6.94
C HIS A 44 -5.24 -16.56 7.01
N MET A 45 -6.12 -15.60 6.74
CA MET A 45 -7.57 -15.82 6.71
C MET A 45 -7.96 -16.83 5.63
N ARG A 46 -7.35 -16.77 4.45
CA ARG A 46 -7.54 -17.74 3.37
C ARG A 46 -7.29 -19.16 3.85
N ASP A 47 -6.14 -19.37 4.50
CA ASP A 47 -5.69 -20.70 4.90
C ASP A 47 -6.63 -21.27 5.98
N HIS A 48 -7.10 -20.41 6.89
CA HIS A 48 -8.12 -20.77 7.88
C HIS A 48 -9.48 -21.12 7.26
N ILE A 49 -9.95 -20.33 6.28
CA ILE A 49 -11.21 -20.59 5.57
C ILE A 49 -11.11 -21.92 4.82
N LEU A 50 -10.05 -22.13 4.04
CA LEU A 50 -9.83 -23.38 3.31
C LEU A 50 -9.81 -24.58 4.25
N ALA A 51 -9.05 -24.53 5.34
CA ALA A 51 -8.97 -25.62 6.31
C ALA A 51 -10.34 -25.92 6.96
N THR A 52 -11.14 -24.89 7.24
CA THR A 52 -12.46 -25.05 7.86
C THR A 52 -13.47 -25.63 6.87
N GLU A 53 -13.53 -25.08 5.67
CA GLU A 53 -14.45 -25.50 4.63
C GLU A 53 -14.12 -26.91 4.10
N MET A 54 -12.84 -27.28 4.01
CA MET A 54 -12.44 -28.65 3.66
C MET A 54 -12.91 -29.67 4.71
N LYS A 55 -12.83 -29.34 6.00
CA LYS A 55 -13.38 -30.18 7.08
C LYS A 55 -14.90 -30.29 7.01
N LEU A 56 -15.60 -29.22 6.59
CA LEU A 56 -17.04 -29.27 6.37
C LEU A 56 -17.38 -30.15 5.15
N ALA A 57 -16.60 -30.06 4.07
CA ALA A 57 -16.75 -30.91 2.91
C ALA A 57 -16.52 -32.40 3.25
N GLU A 58 -15.50 -32.70 4.05
CA GLU A 58 -15.29 -34.06 4.57
C GLU A 58 -16.52 -34.58 5.32
N LYS A 59 -17.09 -33.77 6.22
CA LYS A 59 -18.32 -34.12 6.95
C LYS A 59 -19.55 -34.29 6.06
N LYS A 60 -19.60 -33.62 4.91
CA LYS A 60 -20.63 -33.78 3.87
C LYS A 60 -20.45 -35.06 3.03
N GLY A 61 -19.36 -35.80 3.22
CA GLY A 61 -19.10 -37.07 2.55
C GLY A 61 -18.08 -37.00 1.40
N PHE A 62 -17.42 -35.85 1.18
CA PHE A 62 -16.33 -35.76 0.21
C PHE A 62 -15.08 -36.45 0.77
N SER A 63 -14.70 -37.60 0.19
CA SER A 63 -13.63 -38.45 0.70
C SER A 63 -12.25 -38.13 0.14
N LYS A 64 -12.18 -37.46 -1.03
CA LYS A 64 -10.91 -37.05 -1.64
C LYS A 64 -10.59 -35.60 -1.31
N VAL A 65 -9.33 -35.34 -0.95
CA VAL A 65 -8.83 -33.99 -0.67
C VAL A 65 -9.13 -33.01 -1.82
N GLY A 66 -8.98 -33.44 -3.07
CA GLY A 66 -9.28 -32.58 -4.22
C GLY A 66 -10.77 -32.26 -4.41
N GLU A 67 -11.69 -33.10 -3.91
CA GLU A 67 -13.12 -32.80 -3.89
C GLU A 67 -13.44 -31.82 -2.75
N GLN A 68 -12.85 -32.03 -1.58
CA GLN A 68 -12.97 -31.13 -0.44
C GLN A 68 -12.46 -29.73 -0.77
N GLU A 69 -11.31 -29.62 -1.44
CA GLU A 69 -10.72 -28.35 -1.84
C GLU A 69 -11.59 -27.61 -2.87
N ARG A 70 -12.19 -28.34 -3.83
CA ARG A 70 -13.13 -27.74 -4.80
C ARG A 70 -14.38 -27.19 -4.11
N GLU A 71 -14.97 -27.97 -3.20
CA GLU A 71 -16.13 -27.53 -2.41
C GLU A 71 -15.75 -26.31 -1.53
N ALA A 72 -14.58 -26.35 -0.89
CA ALA A 72 -14.10 -25.24 -0.07
C ALA A 72 -13.91 -23.94 -0.86
N LYS A 73 -13.35 -24.04 -2.07
CA LYS A 73 -13.19 -22.89 -2.97
C LYS A 73 -14.52 -22.39 -3.56
N ALA A 74 -15.54 -23.24 -3.63
CA ALA A 74 -16.89 -22.87 -4.04
C ALA A 74 -17.71 -22.26 -2.89
N SER A 75 -17.22 -22.33 -1.65
CA SER A 75 -17.94 -21.80 -0.48
C SER A 75 -18.13 -20.28 -0.56
N GLY A 76 -19.25 -19.79 -0.01
CA GLY A 76 -19.49 -18.35 0.11
C GLY A 76 -18.42 -17.64 0.94
N PHE A 77 -17.86 -18.31 1.96
CA PHE A 77 -16.76 -17.75 2.76
C PHE A 77 -15.50 -17.52 1.94
N TYR A 78 -15.12 -18.47 1.09
CA TYR A 78 -13.96 -18.30 0.21
C TYR A 78 -14.20 -17.23 -0.85
N MET A 79 -15.40 -17.17 -1.44
CA MET A 79 -15.76 -16.13 -2.40
C MET A 79 -15.75 -14.72 -1.78
N ASN A 80 -16.27 -14.56 -0.56
CA ASN A 80 -16.19 -13.30 0.17
C ASN A 80 -14.74 -12.91 0.46
N TRP A 81 -13.91 -13.87 0.88
CA TRP A 81 -12.48 -13.63 1.07
C TRP A 81 -11.78 -13.16 -0.22
N ILE A 82 -12.07 -13.75 -1.39
CA ILE A 82 -11.51 -13.31 -2.67
C ILE A 82 -11.83 -11.83 -2.92
N ASN A 83 -13.10 -11.45 -2.73
CA ASN A 83 -13.56 -10.08 -2.99
C ASN A 83 -12.85 -9.06 -2.10
N GLU A 84 -12.76 -9.34 -0.80
CA GLU A 84 -12.08 -8.46 0.15
C GLU A 84 -10.56 -8.44 -0.07
N SER A 85 -9.97 -9.58 -0.41
CA SER A 85 -8.53 -9.69 -0.65
C SER A 85 -8.09 -8.96 -1.91
N SER A 86 -8.92 -8.94 -2.96
CA SER A 86 -8.63 -8.21 -4.20
C SER A 86 -8.51 -6.71 -3.94
N GLN A 87 -9.44 -6.14 -3.16
CA GLN A 87 -9.39 -4.74 -2.74
C GLN A 87 -8.14 -4.44 -1.90
N ALA A 88 -7.74 -5.38 -1.03
CA ALA A 88 -6.53 -5.23 -0.23
C ALA A 88 -5.26 -5.25 -1.08
N VAL A 89 -5.18 -6.11 -2.11
CA VAL A 89 -4.04 -6.15 -3.05
C VAL A 89 -3.94 -4.85 -3.85
N GLU A 90 -5.06 -4.35 -4.38
CA GLU A 90 -5.10 -3.06 -5.08
C GLU A 90 -4.62 -1.91 -4.17
N THR A 91 -5.04 -1.94 -2.91
CA THR A 91 -4.61 -0.96 -1.90
C THR A 91 -3.10 -1.02 -1.65
N VAL A 92 -2.52 -2.22 -1.55
CA VAL A 92 -1.07 -2.40 -1.39
C VAL A 92 -0.31 -1.81 -2.58
N GLU A 93 -0.69 -2.17 -3.80
CA GLU A 93 0.00 -1.68 -5.00
C GLU A 93 -0.13 -0.16 -5.16
N TYR A 94 -1.28 0.42 -4.80
CA TYR A 94 -1.45 1.87 -4.73
C TYR A 94 -0.45 2.54 -3.78
N TYR A 95 -0.36 2.08 -2.53
CA TYR A 95 0.53 2.70 -1.55
C TYR A 95 2.02 2.47 -1.85
N LYS A 96 2.36 1.31 -2.40
CA LYS A 96 3.69 1.02 -2.93
C LYS A 96 4.08 1.99 -4.04
N HIS A 97 3.19 2.22 -5.01
CA HIS A 97 3.44 3.18 -6.09
C HIS A 97 3.62 4.61 -5.55
N ARG A 98 2.79 5.01 -4.58
CA ARG A 98 2.91 6.30 -3.90
C ARG A 98 4.26 6.46 -3.20
N TYR A 99 4.71 5.44 -2.46
CA TYR A 99 6.04 5.44 -1.84
C TYR A 99 7.15 5.65 -2.87
N TRP A 100 7.16 4.89 -3.96
CA TRP A 100 8.18 5.03 -5.00
C TRP A 100 8.17 6.39 -5.68
N THR A 101 6.98 6.98 -5.85
CA THR A 101 6.83 8.33 -6.38
C THR A 101 7.45 9.36 -5.42
N MET A 102 7.17 9.27 -4.12
CA MET A 102 7.73 10.21 -3.14
C MET A 102 9.24 10.06 -3.02
N LYS A 103 9.74 8.83 -2.96
CA LYS A 103 11.17 8.54 -2.98
C LYS A 103 11.86 9.16 -4.20
N SER A 104 11.27 8.99 -5.40
CA SER A 104 11.86 9.55 -6.63
C SER A 104 11.92 11.08 -6.59
N ARG A 105 10.91 11.75 -6.02
CA ARG A 105 10.92 13.21 -5.85
C ARG A 105 12.03 13.67 -4.91
N LEU A 106 12.20 12.98 -3.77
CA LEU A 106 13.27 13.25 -2.82
C LEU A 106 14.65 13.05 -3.47
N ASP A 107 14.85 11.93 -4.17
CA ASP A 107 16.11 11.64 -4.87
C ASP A 107 16.46 12.72 -5.91
N ILE A 108 15.47 13.17 -6.70
CA ILE A 108 15.66 14.26 -7.69
C ILE A 108 16.08 15.55 -6.98
N PHE A 109 15.41 15.91 -5.89
CA PHE A 109 15.70 17.14 -5.15
C PHE A 109 17.09 17.12 -4.53
N LEU A 110 17.49 16.01 -3.91
CA LEU A 110 18.83 15.84 -3.33
C LEU A 110 19.92 15.93 -4.40
N ASN A 111 19.71 15.34 -5.57
CA ASN A 111 20.64 15.43 -6.69
C ASN A 111 20.76 16.89 -7.21
N GLN A 112 19.65 17.61 -7.32
CA GLN A 112 19.66 19.02 -7.71
C GLN A 112 20.46 19.88 -6.71
N GLN A 113 20.29 19.66 -5.40
CA GLN A 113 21.10 20.35 -4.40
C GLN A 113 22.59 20.00 -4.48
N ALA A 114 22.92 18.73 -4.71
CA ALA A 114 24.31 18.30 -4.86
C ALA A 114 24.97 18.97 -6.08
N ASP A 115 24.27 19.02 -7.21
CA ASP A 115 24.71 19.70 -8.42
C ASP A 115 24.90 21.21 -8.21
N GLU A 116 23.99 21.86 -7.47
CA GLU A 116 24.08 23.27 -7.15
C GLU A 116 25.31 23.56 -6.28
N ARG A 117 25.55 22.74 -5.24
CA ARG A 117 26.76 22.85 -4.38
C ARG A 117 28.06 22.61 -5.14
N ALA A 118 28.06 21.75 -6.15
CA ALA A 118 29.26 21.46 -6.96
C ALA A 118 29.61 22.57 -7.96
N ARG A 119 28.68 23.50 -8.23
CA ARG A 119 28.87 24.64 -9.15
C ARG A 119 29.37 25.91 -8.46
N VAL A 120 29.33 25.95 -7.13
CA VAL A 120 29.79 27.06 -6.27
C VAL A 120 31.19 26.78 -5.78
#